data_AF-F3CKG2-F1
#
_entry.id   AF-F3CKG2-F1
#
_cell.length_a   1.000
_cell.length_b   1.000
_cell.length_c   1.000
_cell.angle_alpha   90.00
_cell.angle_beta   90.00
_cell.angle_gamma   90.00
#
_symmetry.space_group_name_H-M   'P 1'
#
loop_
_entity.id
_entity.type
_entity.pdbx_description
1 polymer ?
#
loop_
_entity_poly.entity_id
_entity_poly.type
_entity_poly.pdbx_seq_one_letter_code
_entity_poly.pdbx_strand_id
1 'polypeptide(L)'
;MPTVAKPYDFIDETSRYPLRQSRVAQPPIKALQVVPARHPGRWVGSIFAALVLVAIVHSLATNPRWEWGVFGQWFFSPSVLRGLAQTLLLTLLSTVFSIILGTALALARLSGSPLLAALAWGYIWFFRSMPALLVLIILYNFAYLYDHIVLGVPFTDLVFAEWSTVDVLSQFTVAVLGLSLMQAAYTAEIIRGGLIGVDAGQH
;
A
#
# COMPACT_ATOMS: atom_id res chain seq x y z
N MET A 1 -49.79 11.81 19.10
CA MET A 1 -50.17 10.59 19.84
C MET A 1 -49.94 9.39 18.92
N PRO A 2 -49.41 8.26 19.42
CA PRO A 2 -48.93 7.17 18.60
C PRO A 2 -50.07 6.21 18.22
N THR A 3 -50.09 5.72 16.98
CA THR A 3 -50.90 4.55 16.62
C THR A 3 -49.98 3.38 16.34
N VAL A 4 -49.93 2.53 17.36
CA VAL A 4 -49.33 1.20 17.45
C VAL A 4 -49.95 0.29 16.39
N ALA A 5 -49.11 -0.39 15.59
CA ALA A 5 -49.56 -1.53 14.79
C ALA A 5 -49.12 -2.83 15.48
N LYS A 6 -50.09 -3.64 15.88
CA LYS A 6 -49.99 -5.07 16.21
C LYS A 6 -51.40 -5.68 16.12
N PRO A 7 -51.57 -7.00 15.99
CA PRO A 7 -50.71 -8.03 15.40
C PRO A 7 -51.47 -8.82 14.31
N TYR A 8 -50.79 -9.58 13.46
CA TYR A 8 -51.46 -10.53 12.56
C TYR A 8 -51.99 -11.71 13.38
N ASP A 9 -53.31 -11.94 13.28
CA ASP A 9 -54.00 -13.13 13.75
C ASP A 9 -53.49 -14.36 12.98
N PHE A 10 -52.58 -15.11 13.60
CA PHE A 10 -52.29 -16.47 13.18
C PHE A 10 -53.38 -17.37 13.73
N ILE A 11 -54.34 -17.67 12.86
CA ILE A 11 -55.41 -18.64 13.08
C ILE A 11 -54.78 -19.97 13.52
N ASP A 12 -55.35 -20.52 14.58
CA ASP A 12 -54.98 -21.74 15.27
C ASP A 12 -54.95 -22.97 14.35
N GLU A 13 -53.75 -23.29 13.84
CA GLU A 13 -53.48 -24.50 13.06
C GLU A 13 -52.80 -25.60 13.90
N THR A 14 -52.73 -25.43 15.22
CA THR A 14 -51.96 -26.33 16.11
C THR A 14 -52.75 -27.51 16.69
N SER A 15 -54.05 -27.61 16.39
CA SER A 15 -54.94 -28.59 17.04
C SER A 15 -55.14 -29.92 16.28
N ARG A 16 -54.63 -30.09 15.05
CA ARG A 16 -54.98 -31.26 14.21
C ARG A 16 -54.09 -32.50 14.32
N TYR A 17 -53.03 -32.47 15.12
CA TYR A 17 -52.18 -33.64 15.28
C TYR A 17 -52.04 -34.00 16.75
N PRO A 18 -52.59 -35.13 17.22
CA PRO A 18 -52.19 -35.65 18.51
C PRO A 18 -50.71 -36.00 18.41
N LEU A 19 -49.85 -35.17 19.01
CA LEU A 19 -48.43 -35.45 19.18
C LEU A 19 -48.32 -36.70 20.05
N ARG A 20 -48.30 -37.86 19.40
CA ARG A 20 -47.85 -39.11 20.00
C ARG A 20 -46.39 -38.86 20.37
N GLN A 21 -46.15 -38.41 21.60
CA GLN A 21 -44.83 -38.37 22.22
C GLN A 21 -44.37 -39.81 22.36
N SER A 22 -43.93 -40.36 21.23
CA SER A 22 -43.10 -41.53 21.16
C SER A 22 -41.83 -41.10 21.87
N ARG A 23 -41.73 -41.38 23.16
CA ARG A 23 -40.51 -41.19 23.94
C ARG A 23 -39.51 -42.21 23.39
N VAL A 24 -38.95 -41.91 22.23
CA VAL A 24 -37.80 -42.61 21.68
C VAL A 24 -36.71 -42.30 22.69
N ALA A 25 -36.35 -43.30 23.51
CA ALA A 25 -35.22 -43.19 24.40
C ALA A 25 -34.02 -42.78 23.55
N GLN A 26 -33.57 -41.53 23.67
CA GLN A 26 -32.34 -41.11 23.04
C GLN A 26 -31.24 -41.95 23.69
N PRO A 27 -30.50 -42.77 22.92
CA PRO A 27 -29.42 -43.55 23.49
C PRO A 27 -28.45 -42.56 24.16
N PRO A 28 -27.87 -42.91 25.33
CA PRO A 28 -27.00 -42.02 26.06
C PRO A 28 -25.88 -41.55 25.12
N ILE A 29 -25.74 -40.23 24.94
CA ILE A 29 -24.67 -39.67 24.11
C ILE A 29 -23.36 -40.11 24.75
N LYS A 30 -22.72 -41.10 24.14
CA LYS A 30 -21.39 -41.58 24.53
C LYS A 30 -20.46 -40.38 24.42
N ALA A 31 -19.92 -39.92 25.55
CA ALA A 31 -18.98 -38.81 25.57
C ALA A 31 -17.90 -39.07 24.52
N LEU A 32 -17.90 -38.27 23.45
CA LEU A 32 -16.97 -38.45 22.34
C LEU A 32 -15.57 -38.24 22.91
N GLN A 33 -14.81 -39.33 23.00
CA GLN A 33 -13.43 -39.28 23.47
C GLN A 33 -12.62 -38.52 22.41
N VAL A 34 -12.19 -37.30 22.75
CA VAL A 34 -11.34 -36.49 21.88
C VAL A 34 -9.98 -37.18 21.78
N VAL A 35 -9.78 -37.93 20.68
CA VAL A 35 -8.48 -38.51 20.34
C VAL A 35 -7.72 -37.49 19.50
N PRO A 36 -6.51 -37.07 19.91
CA PRO A 36 -5.74 -36.10 19.15
C PRO A 36 -5.40 -36.68 17.77
N ALA A 37 -5.79 -35.97 16.71
CA ALA A 37 -5.43 -36.33 15.35
C ALA A 37 -3.90 -36.25 15.20
N ARG A 38 -3.27 -37.39 14.92
CA ARG A 38 -1.84 -37.45 14.60
C ARG A 38 -1.67 -37.10 13.12
N HIS A 39 -0.79 -36.15 12.81
CA HIS A 39 -0.55 -35.66 11.45
C HIS A 39 0.83 -36.09 10.92
N PRO A 40 1.10 -37.41 10.74
CA PRO A 40 2.43 -37.90 10.36
C PRO A 40 2.92 -37.32 9.02
N GLY A 41 2.01 -37.03 8.08
CA GLY A 41 2.33 -36.40 6.80
C GLY A 41 2.96 -35.01 6.92
N ARG A 42 2.64 -34.24 7.98
CA ARG A 42 3.27 -32.95 8.25
C ARG A 42 4.74 -33.11 8.63
N TRP A 43 5.05 -34.12 9.45
CA TRP A 43 6.42 -34.41 9.87
C TRP A 43 7.28 -34.89 8.69
N VAL A 44 6.76 -35.79 7.87
CA VAL A 44 7.45 -36.25 6.66
C VAL A 44 7.69 -35.08 5.70
N GLY A 45 6.68 -34.24 5.47
CA GLY A 45 6.81 -33.05 4.63
C GLY A 45 7.81 -32.04 5.17
N SER A 46 7.81 -31.78 6.48
CA SER A 46 8.79 -30.89 7.12
C SER A 46 10.21 -31.42 7.04
N ILE A 47 10.42 -32.72 7.27
CA ILE A 47 11.74 -33.35 7.13
C ILE A 47 12.22 -33.25 5.68
N PHE A 48 11.35 -33.56 4.72
CA PHE A 48 11.68 -33.44 3.30
C PHE A 48 12.04 -32.00 2.91
N ALA A 49 11.23 -31.02 3.31
CA ALA A 49 11.51 -29.60 3.05
C ALA A 49 12.83 -29.14 3.68
N ALA A 50 13.13 -29.59 4.91
CA ALA A 50 14.39 -29.31 5.57
C ALA A 50 15.58 -29.91 4.81
N LEU A 51 15.46 -31.16 4.33
CA LEU A 51 16.51 -31.80 3.52
C LEU A 51 16.75 -31.05 2.20
N VAL A 52 15.69 -30.61 1.52
CA VAL A 52 15.81 -29.80 0.30
C VAL A 52 16.50 -28.47 0.59
N LEU A 53 16.11 -27.79 1.66
CA LEU A 53 16.74 -26.52 2.04
C LEU A 53 18.22 -26.70 2.38
N VAL A 54 18.57 -27.77 3.11
CA VAL A 54 19.97 -28.13 3.40
C VAL A 54 20.73 -28.42 2.11
N ALA A 55 20.14 -29.16 1.16
CA ALA A 55 20.78 -29.44 -0.12
C ALA A 55 21.03 -28.17 -0.94
N ILE A 56 20.09 -27.21 -0.94
CA ILE A 56 20.25 -25.91 -1.58
C ILE A 56 21.38 -25.12 -0.92
N VAL A 57 21.36 -24.99 0.41
CA VAL A 57 22.39 -24.25 1.16
C VAL A 57 23.77 -24.90 0.97
N HIS A 58 23.85 -26.23 0.99
CA HIS A 58 25.09 -26.95 0.73
C HIS A 58 25.61 -26.67 -0.68
N SER A 59 24.77 -26.80 -1.71
CA SER A 59 25.13 -26.49 -3.10
C SER A 59 25.59 -25.04 -3.25
N LEU A 60 24.91 -24.10 -2.60
CA LEU A 60 25.27 -22.68 -2.63
C LEU A 60 26.65 -22.46 -2.00
N ALA A 61 26.88 -23.01 -0.80
CA ALA A 61 28.11 -22.79 -0.04
C ALA A 61 29.34 -23.52 -0.61
N THR A 62 29.19 -24.75 -1.10
CA THR A 62 30.35 -25.61 -1.43
C THR A 62 30.64 -25.71 -2.92
N ASN A 63 29.70 -25.35 -3.80
CA ASN A 63 29.91 -25.50 -5.24
C ASN A 63 30.85 -24.38 -5.74
N PRO A 64 32.06 -24.73 -6.24
CA PRO A 64 33.05 -23.74 -6.68
C PRO A 64 32.57 -22.90 -7.88
N ARG A 65 31.56 -23.37 -8.63
CA ARG A 65 30.96 -22.63 -9.75
C ARG A 65 30.24 -21.34 -9.34
N TRP A 66 29.89 -21.18 -8.07
CA TRP A 66 29.33 -19.92 -7.57
C TRP A 66 30.35 -18.79 -7.52
N GLU A 67 31.65 -19.12 -7.48
CA GLU A 67 32.74 -18.14 -7.49
C GLU A 67 32.51 -17.00 -6.50
N TRP A 68 32.26 -17.32 -5.22
CA TRP A 68 31.91 -16.34 -4.17
C TRP A 68 32.88 -15.16 -4.07
N GLY A 69 34.17 -15.36 -4.40
CA GLY A 69 35.15 -14.29 -4.50
C GLY A 69 34.84 -13.28 -5.62
N VAL A 70 34.49 -13.76 -6.81
CA VAL A 70 34.10 -12.92 -7.96
C VAL A 70 32.79 -12.22 -7.67
N PHE A 71 31.80 -12.94 -7.12
CA PHE A 71 30.55 -12.34 -6.67
C PHE A 71 30.80 -11.17 -5.72
N GLY A 72 31.60 -11.37 -4.67
CA GLY A 72 31.92 -10.32 -3.70
C GLY A 72 32.59 -9.10 -4.35
N GLN A 73 33.53 -9.31 -5.27
CA GLN A 73 34.20 -8.23 -5.99
C GLN A 73 33.21 -7.35 -6.78
N TRP A 74 32.26 -7.94 -7.49
CA TRP A 74 31.26 -7.19 -8.26
C TRP A 74 30.18 -6.58 -7.36
N PHE A 75 29.70 -7.33 -6.37
CA PHE A 75 28.65 -6.91 -5.45
C PHE A 75 29.08 -5.70 -4.60
N PHE A 76 30.33 -5.70 -4.13
CA PHE A 76 30.92 -4.60 -3.37
C PHE A 76 31.72 -3.62 -4.24
N SER A 77 31.57 -3.67 -5.57
CA SER A 77 32.21 -2.70 -6.45
C SER A 77 31.69 -1.28 -6.17
N PRO A 78 32.55 -0.24 -6.26
CA PRO A 78 32.13 1.14 -5.99
C PRO A 78 30.93 1.59 -6.84
N SER A 79 30.82 1.12 -8.09
CA SER A 79 29.70 1.45 -8.97
C SER A 79 28.38 0.86 -8.49
N VAL A 80 28.36 -0.40 -8.04
CA VAL A 80 27.16 -1.06 -7.51
C VAL A 80 26.74 -0.41 -6.19
N LEU A 81 27.70 -0.17 -5.29
CA LEU A 81 27.41 0.48 -4.01
C LEU A 81 26.91 1.92 -4.18
N ARG A 82 27.45 2.68 -5.14
CA ARG A 82 26.92 4.01 -5.50
C ARG A 82 25.51 3.91 -6.06
N GLY A 83 25.25 2.97 -6.96
CA GLY A 83 23.90 2.73 -7.51
C GLY A 83 22.90 2.41 -6.39
N LEU A 84 23.26 1.49 -5.49
CA LEU A 84 22.46 1.16 -4.31
C LEU A 84 22.19 2.39 -3.43
N ALA A 85 23.23 3.16 -3.12
CA ALA A 85 23.10 4.38 -2.32
C ALA A 85 22.16 5.40 -2.98
N GLN A 86 22.25 5.58 -4.30
CA GLN A 86 21.36 6.45 -5.07
C GLN A 86 19.91 5.95 -5.02
N THR A 87 19.67 4.66 -5.20
CA THR A 87 18.32 4.08 -5.10
C THR A 87 17.72 4.24 -3.70
N LEU A 88 18.52 4.00 -2.64
CA LEU A 88 18.08 4.19 -1.26
C LEU A 88 17.76 5.66 -0.98
N LEU A 89 18.60 6.58 -1.45
CA LEU A 89 18.38 8.01 -1.27
C LEU A 89 17.15 8.49 -2.03
N LEU A 90 16.97 8.07 -3.29
CA LEU A 90 15.76 8.34 -4.07
C LEU A 90 14.51 7.84 -3.35
N THR A 91 14.54 6.58 -2.89
CA THR A 91 13.40 5.96 -2.19
C THR A 91 13.07 6.73 -0.91
N LEU A 92 14.08 7.08 -0.11
CA LEU A 92 13.92 7.83 1.13
C LEU A 92 13.30 9.21 0.85
N LEU A 93 13.89 10.00 -0.04
CA LEU A 93 13.44 11.36 -0.33
C LEU A 93 12.04 11.35 -0.95
N SER A 94 11.80 10.51 -1.95
CA SER A 94 10.47 10.40 -2.59
C SER A 94 9.40 9.96 -1.61
N THR A 95 9.70 9.03 -0.70
CA THR A 95 8.75 8.58 0.32
C THR A 95 8.46 9.69 1.33
N VAL A 96 9.48 10.40 1.83
CA VAL A 96 9.29 11.51 2.77
C VAL A 96 8.42 12.60 2.16
N PHE A 97 8.74 13.07 0.94
CA PHE A 97 7.95 14.09 0.27
C PHE A 97 6.55 13.61 -0.09
N SER A 98 6.41 12.34 -0.49
CA SER A 98 5.11 11.71 -0.74
C SER A 98 4.22 11.67 0.50
N ILE A 99 4.78 11.36 1.66
CA ILE A 99 4.04 11.35 2.93
C ILE A 99 3.58 12.75 3.29
N ILE A 100 4.47 13.75 3.21
CA ILE A 100 4.13 15.15 3.52
C ILE A 100 3.00 15.64 2.60
N LEU A 101 3.17 15.51 1.29
CA LEU A 101 2.19 15.97 0.31
C LEU A 101 0.90 15.14 0.36
N GLY A 102 1.01 13.81 0.50
CA GLY A 102 -0.13 12.91 0.61
C GLY A 102 -0.96 13.19 1.86
N THR A 103 -0.33 13.50 2.99
CA THR A 103 -1.03 13.92 4.21
C THR A 103 -1.79 15.22 3.98
N ALA A 104 -1.15 16.24 3.39
CA ALA A 104 -1.80 17.51 3.07
C ALA A 104 -3.01 17.33 2.14
N LEU A 105 -2.89 16.48 1.11
CA LEU A 105 -3.97 16.15 0.19
C LEU A 105 -5.11 15.38 0.87
N ALA A 106 -4.79 14.44 1.76
CA ALA A 106 -5.79 13.70 2.53
C ALA A 106 -6.61 14.64 3.42
N LEU A 107 -5.95 15.56 4.11
CA LEU A 107 -6.61 16.58 4.93
C LEU A 107 -7.44 17.54 4.06
N ALA A 108 -6.92 17.99 2.92
CA ALA A 108 -7.68 18.82 1.97
C ALA A 108 -8.93 18.09 1.45
N ARG A 109 -8.85 16.78 1.18
CA ARG A 109 -10.00 15.94 0.77
C ARG A 109 -11.08 15.81 1.84
N LEU A 110 -10.69 15.83 3.12
CA LEU A 110 -11.61 15.76 4.26
C LEU A 110 -12.08 17.12 4.76
N SER A 111 -11.50 18.20 4.23
CA SER A 111 -11.85 19.56 4.65
C SER A 111 -13.29 19.91 4.24
N GLY A 112 -13.95 20.76 5.04
CA GLY A 112 -15.29 21.27 4.71
C GLY A 112 -15.31 22.27 3.54
N SER A 113 -14.16 22.67 3.00
CA SER A 113 -14.08 23.60 1.88
C SER A 113 -14.24 22.87 0.55
N PRO A 114 -15.30 23.16 -0.24
CA PRO A 114 -15.54 22.44 -1.50
C PRO A 114 -14.41 22.65 -2.51
N LEU A 115 -13.75 23.82 -2.49
CA LEU A 115 -12.63 24.12 -3.37
C LEU A 115 -11.41 23.24 -3.06
N LEU A 116 -10.99 23.17 -1.79
CA LEU A 116 -9.85 22.35 -1.37
C LEU A 116 -10.11 20.87 -1.64
N ALA A 117 -11.33 20.40 -1.33
CA ALA A 117 -11.72 19.02 -1.57
C ALA A 117 -11.76 18.67 -3.07
N ALA A 118 -12.18 19.60 -3.93
CA ALA A 118 -12.21 19.43 -5.38
C ALA A 118 -10.80 19.44 -6.00
N LEU A 119 -9.93 20.37 -5.58
CA LEU A 119 -8.54 20.43 -6.05
C LEU A 119 -7.76 19.17 -5.67
N ALA A 120 -7.88 18.74 -4.41
CA ALA A 120 -7.22 17.52 -3.96
C ALA A 120 -7.79 16.28 -4.67
N TRP A 121 -9.10 16.25 -4.97
CA TRP A 121 -9.71 15.18 -5.75
C TRP A 121 -9.15 15.13 -7.18
N GLY A 122 -9.08 16.28 -7.85
CA GLY A 122 -8.54 16.40 -9.20
C GLY A 122 -7.08 15.97 -9.28
N TYR A 123 -6.26 16.40 -8.32
CA TYR A 123 -4.87 15.97 -8.20
C TYR A 123 -4.77 14.44 -8.07
N ILE A 124 -5.49 13.85 -7.10
CA ILE A 124 -5.41 12.40 -6.84
C ILE A 124 -5.88 11.61 -8.06
N TRP A 125 -7.01 11.99 -8.65
CA TRP A 125 -7.55 11.35 -9.85
C TRP A 125 -6.56 11.38 -11.02
N PHE A 126 -5.95 12.54 -11.27
CA PHE A 126 -5.00 12.74 -12.35
C PHE A 126 -3.74 11.87 -12.18
N PHE A 127 -3.05 11.99 -11.05
CA PHE A 127 -1.79 11.29 -10.81
C PHE A 127 -1.96 9.77 -10.63
N ARG A 128 -3.12 9.30 -10.18
CA ARG A 128 -3.41 7.86 -10.16
C ARG A 128 -3.68 7.28 -11.54
N SER A 129 -4.10 8.10 -12.49
CA SER A 129 -4.42 7.68 -13.86
C SER A 129 -3.21 7.75 -14.81
N MET A 130 -2.13 8.43 -14.43
CA MET A 130 -0.95 8.63 -15.27
C MET A 130 0.11 7.53 -15.08
N PRO A 131 0.75 7.05 -16.15
CA PRO A 131 1.93 6.19 -16.04
C PRO A 131 3.14 6.94 -15.47
N ALA A 132 3.95 6.28 -14.63
CA ALA A 132 5.12 6.92 -14.02
C ALA A 132 6.18 7.37 -15.00
N LEU A 133 6.38 6.59 -16.07
CA LEU A 133 7.26 6.98 -17.14
C LEU A 133 6.84 8.31 -17.78
N LEU A 134 5.54 8.56 -17.94
CA LEU A 134 5.03 9.78 -18.56
C LEU A 134 5.34 11.01 -17.70
N VAL A 135 5.09 10.94 -16.39
CA VAL A 135 5.38 12.04 -15.46
C VAL A 135 6.88 12.38 -15.47
N LEU A 136 7.74 11.36 -15.42
CA LEU A 136 9.19 11.56 -15.44
C LEU A 136 9.67 12.15 -16.77
N ILE A 137 9.14 11.67 -17.90
CA ILE A 137 9.48 12.22 -19.23
C ILE A 137 9.04 13.68 -19.32
N ILE A 138 7.82 14.03 -18.90
CA ILE A 138 7.34 15.41 -18.95
C ILE A 138 8.22 16.32 -18.09
N LEU A 139 8.52 15.91 -16.85
CA LEU A 139 9.36 16.70 -15.95
C LEU A 139 10.79 16.87 -16.47
N TYR A 140 11.35 15.82 -17.07
CA TYR A 140 12.68 15.90 -17.68
C TYR A 140 12.70 16.84 -18.90
N ASN A 141 11.68 16.76 -19.76
CA ASN A 141 11.56 17.62 -20.94
C ASN A 141 11.20 19.08 -20.58
N PHE A 142 10.60 19.31 -19.42
CA PHE A 142 10.29 20.66 -18.93
C PHE A 142 11.55 21.52 -18.83
N ALA A 143 12.68 20.93 -18.46
CA ALA A 143 13.98 21.61 -18.39
C ALA A 143 14.51 22.08 -19.75
N TYR A 144 14.05 21.48 -20.85
CA TYR A 144 14.38 21.90 -22.21
C TYR A 144 13.37 22.90 -22.79
N LEU A 145 12.14 22.93 -22.26
CA LEU A 145 11.10 23.83 -22.71
C LEU A 145 11.23 25.22 -22.09
N TYR A 146 11.77 25.30 -20.88
CA TYR A 146 11.98 26.54 -20.13
C TYR A 146 13.42 26.62 -19.65
N ASP A 147 14.23 27.50 -20.24
CA ASP A 147 15.66 27.60 -19.93
C ASP A 147 15.93 28.11 -18.50
N HIS A 148 15.04 28.95 -17.98
CA HIS A 148 15.19 29.58 -16.66
C HIS A 148 13.92 29.48 -15.82
N ILE A 149 14.09 29.09 -14.54
CA ILE A 149 13.07 29.23 -13.51
C ILE A 149 13.27 30.60 -12.87
N VAL A 150 12.34 31.51 -13.15
CA VAL A 150 12.35 32.87 -12.59
C VAL A 150 11.38 32.92 -11.42
N LEU A 151 11.90 33.20 -10.23
CA LEU A 151 11.10 33.56 -9.08
C LEU A 151 10.94 35.09 -9.08
N GLY A 152 9.81 35.56 -9.59
CA GLY A 152 9.47 36.96 -9.72
C GLY A 152 7.98 37.20 -9.56
N VAL A 153 7.56 38.46 -9.59
CA VAL A 153 6.13 38.78 -9.66
C VAL A 153 5.68 38.63 -11.11
N PRO A 154 4.70 37.75 -11.41
CA PRO A 154 4.23 37.57 -12.77
C PRO A 154 3.65 38.88 -13.33
N PHE A 155 3.90 39.14 -14.61
CA PHE A 155 3.49 40.36 -15.32
C PHE A 155 4.20 41.67 -14.90
N THR A 156 5.37 41.55 -14.26
CA THR A 156 6.26 42.68 -13.91
C THR A 156 7.72 42.31 -14.12
N ASP A 157 8.60 43.30 -14.26
CA ASP A 157 10.05 43.11 -14.46
C ASP A 157 10.82 42.75 -13.17
N LEU A 158 10.10 42.46 -12.09
CA LEU A 158 10.66 42.30 -10.75
C LEU A 158 11.04 40.84 -10.52
N VAL A 159 12.34 40.55 -10.70
CA VAL A 159 12.95 39.23 -10.52
C VAL A 159 13.68 39.17 -9.18
N PHE A 160 13.29 38.23 -8.31
CA PHE A 160 13.94 38.01 -7.03
C PHE A 160 15.10 37.02 -7.12
N ALA A 161 14.93 35.98 -7.94
CA ALA A 161 15.96 35.00 -8.18
C ALA A 161 15.72 34.26 -9.50
N GLU A 162 16.81 33.86 -10.14
CA GLU A 162 16.80 33.16 -11.42
C GLU A 162 17.78 31.99 -11.35
N TRP A 163 17.30 30.81 -11.77
CA TRP A 163 18.11 29.60 -11.85
C TRP A 163 17.94 28.95 -13.21
N SER A 164 19.01 28.36 -13.73
CA SER A 164 18.93 27.46 -14.89
C SER A 164 18.05 26.26 -14.54
N THR A 165 17.02 26.02 -15.35
CA THR A 165 16.09 24.91 -15.11
C THR A 165 16.82 23.57 -15.21
N VAL A 166 17.82 23.47 -16.08
CA VAL A 166 18.64 22.26 -16.28
C VAL A 166 19.46 21.91 -15.03
N ASP A 167 19.95 22.92 -14.31
CA ASP A 167 20.74 22.70 -13.09
C ASP A 167 19.85 22.26 -11.92
N VAL A 168 18.64 22.80 -11.83
CA VAL A 168 17.67 22.46 -10.78
C VAL A 168 17.03 21.09 -11.04
N LEU A 169 16.59 20.84 -12.27
CA LEU A 169 15.94 19.60 -12.71
C LEU A 169 16.97 18.58 -13.24
N SER A 170 17.99 18.30 -12.44
CA SER A 170 18.87 17.16 -12.68
C SER A 170 18.09 15.84 -12.77
N GLN A 171 18.65 14.81 -13.41
CA GLN A 171 18.01 13.50 -13.53
C GLN A 171 17.61 12.90 -12.16
N PHE A 172 18.42 13.14 -11.14
CA PHE A 172 18.12 12.75 -9.76
C PHE A 172 16.94 13.54 -9.19
N THR A 173 16.96 14.88 -9.31
CA THR A 173 15.86 15.74 -8.81
C THR A 173 14.54 15.41 -9.48
N VAL A 174 14.54 15.22 -10.80
CA VAL A 174 13.36 14.84 -11.59
C VAL A 174 12.80 13.51 -11.10
N ALA A 175 13.65 12.51 -10.84
CA ALA A 175 13.22 11.24 -10.27
C ALA A 175 12.58 11.43 -8.89
N VAL A 176 13.20 12.21 -7.99
CA VAL A 176 12.63 12.49 -6.66
C VAL A 176 11.25 13.16 -6.78
N LEU A 177 11.14 14.21 -7.59
CA LEU A 177 9.91 14.98 -7.77
C LEU A 177 8.81 14.15 -8.42
N GLY A 178 9.08 13.50 -9.56
CA GLY A 178 8.07 12.71 -10.27
C GLY A 178 7.56 11.54 -9.43
N LEU A 179 8.46 10.81 -8.77
CA LEU A 179 8.07 9.69 -7.91
C LEU A 179 7.29 10.18 -6.67
N SER A 180 7.72 11.27 -6.04
CA SER A 180 7.02 11.82 -4.86
C SER A 180 5.60 12.30 -5.19
N LEU A 181 5.42 13.03 -6.29
CA LEU A 181 4.11 13.50 -6.74
C LEU A 181 3.17 12.34 -7.03
N MET A 182 3.64 11.35 -7.78
CA MET A 182 2.82 10.18 -8.08
C MET A 182 2.46 9.37 -6.84
N GLN A 183 3.45 9.10 -5.99
CA GLN A 183 3.23 8.32 -4.78
C GLN A 183 2.32 9.08 -3.80
N ALA A 184 2.39 10.41 -3.74
CA ALA A 184 1.56 11.24 -2.86
C ALA A 184 0.05 11.00 -3.08
N ALA A 185 -0.37 10.75 -4.32
CA ALA A 185 -1.77 10.46 -4.62
C ALA A 185 -2.27 9.16 -3.96
N TYR A 186 -1.45 8.10 -4.00
CA TYR A 186 -1.76 6.83 -3.31
C TYR A 186 -1.64 6.96 -1.79
N THR A 187 -0.60 7.65 -1.32
CA THR A 187 -0.41 7.92 0.11
C THR A 187 -1.59 8.72 0.69
N ALA A 188 -2.11 9.70 -0.05
CA ALA A 188 -3.28 10.47 0.36
C ALA A 188 -4.52 9.59 0.56
N GLU A 189 -4.73 8.59 -0.29
CA GLU A 189 -5.87 7.68 -0.15
C GLU A 189 -5.72 6.73 1.02
N ILE A 190 -4.52 6.22 1.26
CA ILE A 190 -4.21 5.37 2.42
C ILE A 190 -4.46 6.16 3.71
N ILE A 191 -3.93 7.37 3.82
CA ILE A 191 -4.12 8.23 5.00
C ILE A 191 -5.59 8.59 5.18
N ARG A 192 -6.27 9.00 4.10
CA ARG A 192 -7.71 9.31 4.16
C ARG A 192 -8.54 8.11 4.60
N GLY A 193 -8.22 6.91 4.09
CA GLY A 193 -8.86 5.66 4.50
C GLY A 193 -8.61 5.35 5.98
N GLY A 194 -7.38 5.56 6.45
CA GLY A 194 -7.03 5.43 7.87
C GLY A 194 -7.78 6.42 8.77
N LEU A 195 -7.91 7.68 8.36
CA LEU A 195 -8.62 8.72 9.12
C LEU A 195 -10.13 8.44 9.20
N ILE A 196 -10.75 7.99 8.11
CA ILE A 196 -12.19 7.66 8.08
C ILE A 196 -12.48 6.33 8.82
N GLY A 197 -11.50 5.43 8.88
CA GLY A 197 -11.66 4.11 9.49
C GLY A 197 -11.70 4.09 11.02
N VAL A 198 -11.47 5.22 11.69
CA VAL A 198 -11.57 5.34 13.15
C VAL A 198 -12.99 5.79 13.52
N ASP A 199 -13.68 5.04 14.38
CA ASP A 199 -15.04 5.36 14.82
C ASP A 199 -15.12 6.74 15.50
N ALA A 200 -16.15 7.51 15.15
CA ALA A 200 -16.40 8.83 15.71
C ALA A 200 -16.75 8.71 17.21
N GLY A 201 -15.77 8.95 18.08
CA GLY A 201 -15.93 8.89 19.55
C GLY A 201 -14.65 8.69 20.37
N GLN A 202 -13.46 8.63 19.74
CA GLN A 202 -12.17 8.48 20.43
C GLN A 202 -11.28 9.74 20.42
N HIS A 203 -11.88 10.92 20.27
CA HIS A 203 -11.21 12.23 20.39
C HIS A 203 -11.96 13.13 21.36
#